data_AF-A0A2K5IBK3-F1
#
_entry.id   AF-A0A2K5IBK3-F1
#
_cell.length_a   1.000
_cell.length_b   1.000
_cell.length_c   1.000
_cell.angle_alpha   90.00
_cell.angle_beta   90.00
_cell.angle_gamma   90.00
#
_symmetry.space_group_name_H-M   'P 1'
#
loop_
_entity.id
_entity.type
_entity.pdbx_description
1 polymer ?
#
loop_
_entity_poly.entity_id
_entity_poly.type
_entity_poly.pdbx_seq_one_letter_code
_entity_poly.pdbx_strand_id
1 'polypeptide(L)'
;MDTLGIFYFIAGIVFRLHSSNKSSLYSGRVIFCLDYIIFTLRLIRIFTVSRNLGPKIIMLQRMLIDVFFFLFLFAVWMVAFGVARQGILRQNEQRWRWIFRSVIYEPYLAMFGQVPSDVDGTTYDFAHCTFTGNESKPLCVELDEHNLPRFPEWVTIPLVCIYMLSTNILLVNLLVAMFGYTVGTVQENNDQVWKFQRYFLVQEYCSRLNIPFPFVVFAYLYMVVKKCFKCCCKEENMESSVCCFKNEDNETLAWEGVMKENYLVKINTKANDTSEEMRHRFRQLDTKIILRNADEQFCYRLLNERFSGPWE
;
A
#
# COMPACT_ATOMS: atom_id res chain seq x y z
N MET A 1 -11.34 0.60 13.80
CA MET A 1 -11.49 -0.87 13.64
C MET A 1 -11.94 -1.49 14.95
N ASP A 2 -11.20 -1.32 16.05
CA ASP A 2 -11.56 -1.95 17.33
C ASP A 2 -12.88 -1.44 17.90
N THR A 3 -13.12 -0.12 17.86
CA THR A 3 -14.39 0.49 18.26
C THR A 3 -15.56 0.06 17.37
N LEU A 4 -15.33 -0.03 16.06
CA LEU A 4 -16.33 -0.47 15.08
C LEU A 4 -16.70 -1.95 15.29
N GLY A 5 -15.73 -2.84 15.46
CA GLY A 5 -15.99 -4.26 15.75
C GLY A 5 -16.75 -4.44 17.05
N ILE A 6 -16.36 -3.74 18.12
CA ILE A 6 -17.10 -3.81 19.40
C ILE A 6 -18.54 -3.29 19.22
N PHE A 7 -18.74 -2.21 18.47
CA PHE A 7 -20.08 -1.67 18.18
C PHE A 7 -20.94 -2.66 17.39
N TYR A 8 -20.42 -3.25 16.32
CA TYR A 8 -21.14 -4.26 15.53
C TYR A 8 -21.44 -5.52 16.34
N PHE A 9 -20.51 -5.96 17.18
CA PHE A 9 -20.71 -7.08 18.08
C PHE A 9 -21.85 -6.82 19.09
N ILE A 10 -21.87 -5.64 19.73
CA ILE A 10 -22.94 -5.24 20.64
C ILE A 10 -24.28 -5.15 19.89
N ALA A 11 -24.29 -4.52 18.71
CA ALA A 11 -25.49 -4.45 17.88
C ALA A 11 -26.02 -5.85 17.53
N GLY A 12 -25.14 -6.77 17.13
CA GLY A 12 -25.48 -8.17 16.86
C GLY A 12 -26.08 -8.88 18.07
N ILE A 13 -25.54 -8.65 19.28
CA ILE A 13 -26.10 -9.18 20.54
C ILE A 13 -27.49 -8.59 20.80
N VAL A 14 -27.69 -7.28 20.64
CA VAL A 14 -28.99 -6.63 20.85
C VAL A 14 -30.05 -7.20 19.90
N PHE A 15 -29.73 -7.34 18.61
CA PHE A 15 -30.65 -7.93 17.62
C PHE A 15 -30.94 -9.42 17.89
N ARG A 16 -30.00 -10.15 18.49
CA ARG A 16 -30.17 -11.55 18.90
C ARG A 16 -31.01 -11.70 20.18
N LEU A 17 -30.82 -10.82 21.16
CA LEU A 17 -31.60 -10.80 22.40
C LEU A 17 -33.05 -10.37 22.15
N HIS A 18 -33.29 -9.55 21.12
CA HIS A 18 -34.62 -9.23 20.63
C HIS A 18 -35.23 -10.41 19.83
N SER A 19 -35.36 -11.57 20.48
CA SER A 19 -35.76 -12.86 19.91
C SER A 19 -37.25 -12.95 19.50
N SER A 20 -38.03 -11.87 19.68
CA SER A 20 -39.48 -11.90 19.41
C SER A 20 -39.84 -11.98 17.92
N ASN A 21 -38.92 -11.62 17.01
CA ASN A 21 -39.18 -11.56 15.57
C ASN A 21 -38.17 -12.42 14.77
N LYS A 22 -38.68 -13.34 13.94
CA LYS A 22 -37.86 -14.22 13.08
C LYS A 22 -36.92 -13.46 12.12
N SER A 23 -37.33 -12.26 11.67
CA SER A 23 -36.51 -11.36 10.85
C SER A 23 -35.31 -10.79 11.63
N SER A 24 -35.49 -10.42 12.91
CA SER A 24 -34.42 -9.90 13.77
C SER A 24 -33.31 -10.94 13.98
N LEU A 25 -33.67 -12.21 14.14
CA LEU A 25 -32.70 -13.31 14.30
C LEU A 25 -31.87 -13.56 13.03
N TYR A 26 -32.44 -13.30 11.84
CA TYR A 26 -31.69 -13.37 10.60
C TYR A 26 -30.71 -12.19 10.48
N SER A 27 -31.18 -10.96 10.71
CA SER A 27 -30.32 -9.77 10.69
C SER A 27 -29.18 -9.85 11.72
N GLY A 28 -29.44 -10.34 12.93
CA GLY A 28 -28.41 -10.57 13.93
C GLY A 28 -27.32 -11.55 13.48
N ARG A 29 -27.70 -12.64 12.78
CA ARG A 29 -26.73 -13.58 12.18
C ARG A 29 -25.87 -12.91 11.11
N VAL A 30 -26.48 -12.13 10.21
CA VAL A 30 -25.75 -11.40 9.17
C VAL A 30 -24.75 -10.42 9.78
N ILE A 31 -25.16 -9.68 10.82
CA ILE A 31 -24.27 -8.75 11.54
C ILE A 31 -23.09 -9.49 12.17
N PHE A 32 -23.30 -10.64 12.82
CA PHE A 32 -22.18 -11.43 13.36
C PHE A 32 -21.24 -11.97 12.27
N CYS A 33 -21.76 -12.36 11.10
CA CYS A 33 -20.91 -12.78 9.98
C CYS A 33 -20.03 -11.63 9.48
N LEU A 34 -20.58 -10.42 9.36
CA LEU A 34 -19.81 -9.23 8.97
C LEU A 34 -18.80 -8.83 10.06
N ASP A 35 -19.20 -8.90 11.33
CA ASP A 35 -18.34 -8.63 12.48
C ASP A 35 -17.14 -9.58 12.53
N TYR A 36 -17.35 -10.87 12.24
CA TYR A 36 -16.25 -11.84 12.11
C TYR A 36 -15.22 -11.44 11.05
N ILE A 37 -15.65 -10.87 9.92
CA ILE A 37 -14.73 -10.34 8.90
C ILE A 37 -13.90 -9.18 9.47
N ILE A 38 -14.51 -8.27 10.23
CA ILE A 38 -13.80 -7.16 10.87
C ILE A 38 -12.78 -7.68 11.89
N PHE A 39 -13.16 -8.67 12.70
CA PHE A 39 -12.25 -9.29 13.67
C PHE A 39 -11.10 -10.05 13.01
N THR A 40 -11.32 -10.72 11.88
CA THR A 40 -10.23 -11.38 11.14
C THR A 40 -9.30 -10.35 10.48
N LEU A 41 -9.83 -9.25 9.92
CA LEU A 41 -9.00 -8.14 9.44
C LEU A 41 -8.15 -7.50 10.55
N ARG A 42 -8.65 -7.48 11.80
CA ARG A 42 -7.85 -7.04 12.96
C ARG A 42 -6.62 -7.92 13.20
N LEU A 43 -6.67 -9.22 12.90
CA LEU A 43 -5.51 -10.11 13.05
C LEU A 43 -4.34 -9.69 12.15
N ILE A 44 -4.62 -9.06 11.00
CA ILE A 44 -3.58 -8.52 10.11
C ILE A 44 -2.70 -7.49 10.86
N ARG A 45 -3.30 -6.65 11.73
CA ARG A 45 -2.56 -5.71 12.59
C ARG A 45 -1.72 -6.39 13.67
N ILE A 46 -2.01 -7.63 14.01
CA ILE A 46 -1.14 -8.41 14.91
C ILE A 46 0.02 -8.98 14.08
N PHE A 47 -0.23 -9.42 12.85
CA PHE A 47 0.82 -9.91 11.96
C PHE A 47 1.79 -8.82 11.48
N THR A 48 1.40 -7.53 11.54
CA THR A 48 2.31 -6.41 11.24
C THR A 48 3.53 -6.34 12.15
N VAL A 49 3.46 -6.99 13.32
CA VAL A 49 4.56 -7.14 14.28
C VAL A 49 5.71 -8.00 13.74
N SER A 50 5.37 -8.98 12.93
CA SER A 50 6.36 -9.98 12.52
C SER A 50 7.44 -9.36 11.63
N ARG A 51 8.69 -9.81 11.81
CA ARG A 51 9.84 -9.30 11.05
C ARG A 51 9.70 -9.48 9.55
N ASN A 52 9.04 -10.55 9.13
CA ASN A 52 8.98 -10.92 7.72
C ASN A 52 7.68 -10.47 7.02
N LEU A 53 6.55 -10.38 7.75
CA LEU A 53 5.26 -9.97 7.17
C LEU A 53 4.94 -8.51 7.43
N GLY A 54 5.47 -7.91 8.50
CA GLY A 54 5.21 -6.52 8.86
C GLY A 54 5.51 -5.52 7.77
N PRO A 55 6.75 -5.47 7.26
CA PRO A 55 7.11 -4.57 6.18
C PRO A 55 6.26 -4.78 4.92
N LYS A 56 5.96 -6.04 4.58
CA LYS A 56 5.09 -6.38 3.43
C LYS A 56 3.66 -5.87 3.59
N ILE A 57 3.10 -5.96 4.80
CA ILE A 57 1.76 -5.41 5.08
C ILE A 57 1.75 -3.87 4.98
N ILE A 58 2.81 -3.20 5.46
CA ILE A 58 2.94 -1.74 5.33
C ILE A 58 3.08 -1.33 3.87
N MET A 59 3.82 -2.11 3.06
CA MET A 59 3.89 -1.91 1.61
C MET A 59 2.51 -2.00 0.97
N LEU A 60 1.75 -3.06 1.27
CA LEU A 60 0.38 -3.21 0.78
C LEU A 60 -0.52 -2.05 1.20
N GLN A 61 -0.42 -1.60 2.46
CA GLN A 61 -1.21 -0.47 2.96
C GLN A 61 -0.89 0.83 2.21
N ARG A 62 0.38 1.08 1.87
CA ARG A 62 0.76 2.25 1.05
C ARG A 62 0.23 2.14 -0.37
N MET A 63 0.29 0.95 -0.97
CA MET A 63 -0.26 0.70 -2.30
C MET A 63 -1.77 0.90 -2.38
N LEU A 64 -2.52 0.80 -1.28
CA LEU A 64 -3.97 1.07 -1.29
C LEU A 64 -4.31 2.50 -1.75
N ILE A 65 -3.43 3.47 -1.53
CA ILE A 65 -3.61 4.85 -2.01
C ILE A 65 -3.50 4.87 -3.54
N ASP A 66 -2.50 4.18 -4.09
CA ASP A 66 -2.31 4.03 -5.53
C ASP A 66 -3.49 3.28 -6.17
N VAL A 67 -3.99 2.22 -5.51
CA VAL A 67 -5.20 1.49 -5.93
C VAL A 67 -6.41 2.40 -5.98
N PHE A 68 -6.60 3.25 -4.99
CA PHE A 68 -7.76 4.14 -4.95
C PHE A 68 -7.75 5.12 -6.12
N PHE A 69 -6.58 5.72 -6.41
CA PHE A 69 -6.42 6.61 -7.57
C PHE A 69 -6.65 5.87 -8.89
N PHE A 70 -6.12 4.65 -9.01
CA PHE A 70 -6.34 3.82 -10.19
C PHE A 70 -7.80 3.41 -10.36
N LEU A 71 -8.48 3.04 -9.28
CA LEU A 71 -9.89 2.67 -9.28
C LEU A 71 -10.76 3.82 -9.77
N PHE A 72 -10.40 5.07 -9.46
CA PHE A 72 -11.08 6.25 -10.00
C PHE A 72 -10.96 6.33 -11.53
N LEU A 73 -9.74 6.20 -12.08
CA LEU A 73 -9.52 6.17 -13.53
C LEU A 73 -10.28 5.02 -14.21
N PHE A 74 -10.21 3.83 -13.62
CA PHE A 74 -10.94 2.66 -14.10
C PHE A 74 -12.45 2.87 -14.05
N ALA A 75 -12.99 3.46 -12.98
CA ALA A 75 -14.42 3.73 -12.85
C ALA A 75 -14.94 4.69 -13.92
N VAL A 76 -14.19 5.77 -14.22
CA VAL A 76 -14.55 6.71 -15.29
C VAL A 76 -14.60 6.00 -16.64
N TRP A 77 -13.57 5.20 -16.95
CA TRP A 77 -13.51 4.45 -18.20
C TRP A 77 -14.63 3.41 -18.33
N MET A 78 -14.86 2.64 -17.26
CA MET A 78 -15.91 1.63 -17.17
C MET A 78 -17.31 2.23 -17.36
N VAL A 79 -17.61 3.35 -16.68
CA VAL A 79 -18.91 4.02 -16.82
C VAL A 79 -19.11 4.56 -18.24
N ALA A 80 -18.07 5.15 -18.85
CA ALA A 80 -18.15 5.65 -20.22
C ALA A 80 -18.50 4.52 -21.22
N PHE A 81 -17.79 3.40 -21.14
CA PHE A 81 -18.07 2.22 -21.96
C PHE A 81 -19.44 1.61 -21.66
N GLY A 82 -19.79 1.45 -20.38
CA GLY A 82 -21.06 0.85 -19.95
C GLY A 82 -22.28 1.65 -20.41
N VAL A 83 -22.24 2.98 -20.29
CA VAL A 83 -23.31 3.87 -20.77
C VAL A 83 -23.40 3.84 -22.29
N ALA A 84 -22.27 3.92 -22.99
CA ALA A 84 -22.24 3.86 -24.47
C ALA A 84 -22.84 2.54 -24.98
N ARG A 85 -22.38 1.40 -24.43
CA ARG A 85 -22.89 0.06 -24.76
C ARG A 85 -24.39 -0.06 -24.50
N GLN A 86 -24.85 0.33 -23.31
CA GLN A 86 -26.27 0.23 -22.94
C GLN A 86 -27.14 1.11 -23.85
N GLY A 87 -26.68 2.32 -24.18
CA GLY A 87 -27.42 3.25 -25.05
C GLY A 87 -27.45 2.84 -26.53
N ILE A 88 -26.46 2.10 -27.01
CA ILE A 88 -26.41 1.59 -28.39
C ILE A 88 -27.30 0.34 -28.57
N LEU A 89 -27.29 -0.57 -27.59
CA LEU A 89 -27.87 -1.90 -27.75
C LEU A 89 -29.33 -2.01 -27.30
N ARG A 90 -29.79 -1.17 -26.36
CA ARG A 90 -31.10 -1.33 -25.72
C ARG A 90 -31.88 -0.02 -25.72
N GLN A 91 -33.19 -0.16 -25.86
CA GLN A 91 -34.14 0.96 -25.73
C GLN A 91 -34.26 1.42 -24.26
N ASN A 92 -34.95 2.55 -24.07
CA ASN A 92 -35.09 3.22 -22.79
C ASN A 92 -35.64 2.28 -21.69
N GLU A 93 -34.76 1.93 -20.74
CA GLU A 93 -35.03 1.06 -19.61
C GLU A 93 -35.32 1.93 -18.37
N GLN A 94 -36.47 1.77 -17.72
CA GLN A 94 -36.84 2.56 -16.52
C GLN A 94 -36.35 1.89 -15.21
N ARG A 95 -35.96 0.62 -15.26
CA ARG A 95 -35.57 -0.15 -14.06
C ARG A 95 -34.12 0.13 -13.68
N TRP A 96 -33.90 1.03 -12.72
CA TRP A 96 -32.57 1.43 -12.27
C TRP A 96 -31.63 0.27 -11.86
N ARG A 97 -32.16 -0.82 -11.26
CA ARG A 97 -31.36 -2.00 -10.88
C ARG A 97 -30.74 -2.70 -12.09
N TRP A 98 -31.49 -2.79 -13.18
CA TRP A 98 -31.02 -3.39 -14.43
C TRP A 98 -30.05 -2.48 -15.16
N ILE A 99 -30.32 -1.16 -15.17
CA ILE A 99 -29.37 -0.16 -15.70
C ILE A 99 -28.03 -0.26 -14.97
N PHE A 100 -28.05 -0.29 -13.63
CA PHE A 100 -26.82 -0.39 -12.83
C PHE A 100 -26.06 -1.70 -13.12
N ARG A 101 -26.77 -2.81 -13.25
CA ARG A 101 -26.18 -4.11 -13.60
C ARG A 101 -25.50 -4.06 -14.97
N SER A 102 -26.15 -3.48 -15.98
CA SER A 102 -25.59 -3.49 -17.34
C SER A 102 -24.55 -2.40 -17.60
N VAL A 103 -24.62 -1.26 -16.89
CA VAL A 103 -23.63 -0.17 -17.02
C VAL A 103 -22.37 -0.41 -16.19
N ILE A 104 -22.47 -1.08 -15.04
CA ILE A 104 -21.33 -1.25 -14.13
C ILE A 104 -20.92 -2.71 -14.00
N TYR A 105 -21.85 -3.59 -13.63
CA TYR A 105 -21.51 -4.98 -13.28
C TYR A 105 -21.05 -5.80 -14.49
N GLU A 106 -21.74 -5.68 -15.64
CA GLU A 106 -21.33 -6.38 -16.88
C GLU A 106 -19.95 -5.91 -17.40
N PRO A 107 -19.65 -4.61 -17.57
CA PRO A 107 -18.32 -4.14 -17.94
C PRO A 107 -17.21 -4.52 -16.95
N TYR A 108 -17.51 -4.55 -15.65
CA TYR A 108 -16.57 -5.01 -14.63
C TYR A 108 -16.22 -6.49 -14.80
N LEU A 109 -17.21 -7.35 -15.06
CA LEU A 109 -16.98 -8.77 -15.35
C LEU A 109 -16.25 -8.98 -16.67
N ALA A 110 -16.55 -8.15 -17.68
CA ALA A 110 -15.87 -8.18 -18.95
C ALA A 110 -14.36 -8.05 -18.76
N MET A 111 -13.87 -7.13 -17.93
CA MET A 111 -12.43 -6.98 -17.62
C MET A 111 -11.76 -8.31 -17.23
N PHE A 112 -12.43 -9.16 -16.44
CA PHE A 112 -11.92 -10.46 -16.02
C PHE A 112 -12.06 -11.58 -17.06
N GLY A 113 -12.51 -11.26 -18.27
CA GLY A 113 -12.68 -12.21 -19.38
C GLY A 113 -14.09 -12.78 -19.53
N GLN A 114 -15.06 -12.36 -18.71
CA GLN A 114 -16.46 -12.77 -18.87
C GLN A 114 -17.17 -11.83 -19.83
N VAL A 115 -17.10 -12.14 -21.13
CA VAL A 115 -17.77 -11.34 -22.15
C VAL A 115 -19.28 -11.62 -22.12
N PRO A 116 -20.13 -10.58 -22.07
CA PRO A 116 -21.58 -10.75 -22.11
C PRO A 116 -22.04 -11.32 -23.47
N SER A 117 -23.01 -12.24 -23.42
CA SER A 117 -23.59 -12.96 -24.56
C SER A 117 -24.25 -12.05 -25.60
N ASP A 118 -24.67 -10.85 -25.19
CA ASP A 118 -25.43 -9.90 -26.01
C ASP A 118 -24.58 -9.18 -27.09
N VAL A 119 -23.30 -9.54 -27.21
CA VAL A 119 -22.33 -8.93 -28.14
C VAL A 119 -22.21 -9.71 -29.45
N ASP A 120 -22.45 -11.02 -29.39
CA ASP A 120 -22.33 -11.96 -30.51
C ASP A 120 -23.73 -12.51 -30.82
N GLY A 121 -24.26 -12.20 -32.01
CA GLY A 121 -25.62 -12.57 -32.37
C GLY A 121 -25.79 -14.07 -32.59
N THR A 122 -24.69 -14.82 -32.75
CA THR A 122 -24.73 -16.29 -32.84
C THR A 122 -24.89 -16.95 -31.48
N THR A 123 -24.42 -16.30 -30.41
CA THR A 123 -24.48 -16.79 -29.02
C THR A 123 -25.68 -16.19 -28.25
N TYR A 124 -26.42 -15.29 -28.88
CA TYR A 124 -27.54 -14.60 -28.25
C TYR A 124 -28.80 -15.46 -28.20
N ASP A 125 -29.15 -15.93 -27.00
CA ASP A 125 -30.37 -16.71 -26.75
C ASP A 125 -31.53 -15.82 -26.26
N PHE A 126 -32.57 -15.72 -27.09
CA PHE A 126 -33.81 -15.01 -26.79
C PHE A 126 -34.56 -15.57 -25.57
N ALA A 127 -34.29 -16.80 -25.14
CA ALA A 127 -34.90 -17.36 -23.93
C ALA A 127 -34.46 -16.62 -22.66
N HIS A 128 -33.32 -15.93 -22.68
CA HIS A 128 -32.77 -15.21 -21.55
C HIS A 128 -33.24 -13.75 -21.41
N CYS A 129 -33.97 -13.21 -22.39
CA CYS A 129 -34.44 -11.81 -22.39
C CYS A 129 -35.96 -11.70 -22.58
N THR A 130 -36.51 -10.50 -22.33
CA THR A 130 -37.93 -10.18 -22.57
C THR A 130 -38.09 -8.78 -23.15
N PHE A 131 -38.98 -8.59 -24.12
CA PHE A 131 -39.23 -7.29 -24.77
C PHE A 131 -39.89 -6.25 -23.86
N THR A 132 -40.73 -6.68 -22.91
CA THR A 132 -41.36 -5.80 -21.92
C THR A 132 -40.54 -5.66 -20.63
N GLY A 133 -39.51 -6.48 -20.47
CA GLY A 133 -38.76 -6.60 -19.22
C GLY A 133 -39.56 -7.30 -18.12
N ASN A 134 -38.96 -8.24 -17.40
CA ASN A 134 -39.56 -8.83 -16.19
C ASN A 134 -38.57 -8.76 -15.01
N GLU A 135 -39.01 -8.93 -13.77
CA GLU A 135 -38.13 -8.88 -12.60
C GLU A 135 -36.93 -9.84 -12.71
N SER A 136 -37.11 -10.97 -13.39
CA SER A 136 -36.10 -12.02 -13.56
C SER A 136 -35.25 -11.89 -14.83
N LYS A 137 -35.68 -11.10 -15.84
CA LYS A 137 -35.05 -11.07 -17.17
C LYS A 137 -34.75 -9.63 -17.67
N PRO A 138 -33.56 -9.39 -18.26
CA PRO A 138 -33.21 -8.12 -18.86
C PRO A 138 -34.07 -7.82 -20.10
N LEU A 139 -34.04 -6.55 -20.53
CA LEU A 139 -34.57 -6.17 -21.83
C LEU A 139 -33.72 -6.79 -22.93
N CYS A 140 -34.38 -7.28 -23.98
CA CYS A 140 -33.67 -7.72 -25.18
C CYS A 140 -32.98 -6.54 -25.87
N VAL A 141 -31.94 -6.82 -26.64
CA VAL A 141 -31.35 -5.85 -27.59
C VAL A 141 -32.40 -5.36 -28.57
N GLU A 142 -32.20 -4.18 -29.16
CA GLU A 142 -33.11 -3.68 -30.20
C GLU A 142 -33.01 -4.54 -31.47
N LEU A 143 -34.15 -5.07 -31.93
CA LEU A 143 -34.24 -5.89 -33.13
C LEU A 143 -34.79 -5.11 -34.32
N ASP A 144 -34.35 -5.49 -35.52
CA ASP A 144 -34.87 -5.02 -36.79
C ASP A 144 -36.02 -5.90 -37.31
N GLU A 145 -36.64 -5.52 -38.44
CA GLU A 145 -37.82 -6.21 -39.02
C GLU A 145 -37.61 -7.71 -39.32
N HIS A 146 -36.34 -8.13 -39.45
CA HIS A 146 -35.94 -9.52 -39.71
C HIS A 146 -35.58 -10.33 -38.45
N ASN A 147 -35.91 -9.84 -37.25
CA ASN A 147 -35.52 -10.44 -35.96
C ASN A 147 -34.00 -10.59 -35.78
N LEU A 148 -33.22 -9.66 -36.36
CA LEU A 148 -31.78 -9.55 -36.15
C LEU A 148 -31.47 -8.33 -35.27
N PRO A 149 -30.37 -8.32 -34.49
CA PRO A 149 -29.95 -7.12 -33.77
C PRO A 149 -29.78 -5.95 -34.74
N ARG A 150 -30.43 -4.83 -34.44
CA ARG A 150 -30.44 -3.63 -35.30
C ARG A 150 -29.06 -2.99 -35.41
N PHE A 151 -28.25 -3.10 -34.35
CA PHE A 151 -26.88 -2.60 -34.37
C PHE A 151 -25.92 -3.67 -34.89
N PRO A 152 -25.01 -3.35 -35.82
CA PRO A 152 -24.18 -4.38 -36.43
C PRO A 152 -23.14 -4.97 -35.47
N GLU A 153 -23.05 -6.30 -35.46
CA GLU A 153 -22.10 -7.05 -34.62
C GLU A 153 -20.64 -6.72 -34.92
N TRP A 154 -20.33 -6.39 -36.19
CA TRP A 154 -19.00 -5.97 -36.61
C TRP A 154 -18.56 -4.63 -35.98
N VAL A 155 -19.47 -3.89 -35.32
CA VAL A 155 -19.11 -2.70 -34.54
C VAL A 155 -19.05 -3.01 -33.05
N THR A 156 -20.02 -3.77 -32.51
CA THR A 156 -20.06 -4.12 -31.08
C THR A 156 -18.88 -5.01 -30.67
N ILE A 157 -18.51 -5.99 -31.49
CA ILE A 157 -17.38 -6.89 -31.21
C ILE A 157 -16.08 -6.07 -31.08
N PRO A 158 -15.67 -5.23 -32.06
CA PRO A 158 -14.51 -4.35 -31.89
C PRO A 158 -14.62 -3.38 -30.71
N LEU A 159 -15.80 -2.83 -30.42
CA LEU A 159 -16.00 -1.94 -29.27
C LEU A 159 -15.65 -2.64 -27.95
N VAL A 160 -16.11 -3.88 -27.76
CA VAL A 160 -15.77 -4.69 -26.59
C VAL A 160 -14.30 -5.11 -26.61
N CYS A 161 -13.74 -5.48 -27.77
CA CYS A 161 -12.33 -5.81 -27.90
C CYS A 161 -11.41 -4.63 -27.53
N ILE A 162 -11.72 -3.41 -27.99
CA ILE A 162 -10.97 -2.19 -27.65
C ILE A 162 -11.07 -1.91 -26.15
N TYR A 163 -12.27 -2.05 -25.56
CA TYR A 163 -12.45 -1.93 -24.12
C TYR A 163 -11.56 -2.94 -23.37
N MET A 164 -11.64 -4.22 -23.71
CA MET A 164 -10.85 -5.29 -23.11
C MET A 164 -9.35 -5.07 -23.24
N LEU A 165 -8.90 -4.65 -24.43
CA LEU A 165 -7.50 -4.33 -24.69
C LEU A 165 -7.06 -3.15 -23.82
N SER A 166 -7.84 -2.08 -23.76
CA SER A 166 -7.52 -0.92 -22.95
C SER A 166 -7.45 -1.28 -21.46
N THR A 167 -8.42 -2.01 -20.92
CA THR A 167 -8.43 -2.37 -19.49
C THR A 167 -7.29 -3.33 -19.14
N ASN A 168 -7.10 -4.38 -19.93
CA ASN A 168 -6.17 -5.46 -19.58
C ASN A 168 -4.72 -5.18 -19.98
N ILE A 169 -4.49 -4.47 -21.10
CA ILE A 169 -3.13 -4.16 -21.58
C ILE A 169 -2.67 -2.79 -21.11
N LEU A 170 -3.54 -1.78 -21.01
CA LEU A 170 -3.11 -0.44 -20.59
C LEU A 170 -3.30 -0.24 -19.09
N LEU A 171 -4.53 -0.35 -18.60
CA LEU A 171 -4.85 -0.02 -17.21
C LEU A 171 -4.21 -1.02 -16.22
N VAL A 172 -4.42 -2.32 -16.37
CA VAL A 172 -3.85 -3.32 -15.43
C VAL A 172 -2.31 -3.28 -15.45
N ASN A 173 -1.67 -3.14 -16.60
CA ASN A 173 -0.21 -3.05 -16.67
C ASN A 173 0.34 -1.78 -16.02
N LEU A 174 -0.37 -0.65 -16.14
CA LEU A 174 -0.02 0.57 -15.43
C LEU A 174 -0.15 0.39 -13.92
N LEU A 175 -1.21 -0.29 -13.44
CA LEU A 175 -1.36 -0.61 -12.02
C LEU A 175 -0.21 -1.48 -11.51
N VAL A 176 0.18 -2.50 -12.27
CA VAL A 176 1.33 -3.36 -11.93
C VAL A 176 2.62 -2.55 -11.90
N ALA A 177 2.83 -1.61 -12.83
CA ALA A 177 3.99 -0.73 -12.84
C ALA A 177 4.04 0.19 -11.61
N MET A 178 2.90 0.79 -11.23
CA MET A 178 2.77 1.64 -10.04
C MET A 178 3.04 0.82 -8.76
N PHE A 179 2.49 -0.39 -8.67
CA PHE A 179 2.82 -1.31 -7.57
C PHE A 179 4.31 -1.66 -7.55
N GLY A 180 4.93 -1.93 -8.69
CA GLY A 180 6.37 -2.17 -8.78
C GLY A 180 7.19 -1.01 -8.23
N TYR A 181 6.82 0.23 -8.56
CA TYR A 181 7.47 1.44 -8.04
C TYR A 181 7.31 1.58 -6.52
N THR A 182 6.08 1.44 -6.00
CA THR A 182 5.80 1.52 -4.55
C THR A 182 6.44 0.35 -3.78
N VAL A 183 6.50 -0.85 -4.37
CA VAL A 183 7.23 -2.01 -3.80
C VAL A 183 8.72 -1.67 -3.71
N GLY A 184 9.32 -1.19 -4.80
CA GLY A 184 10.76 -0.91 -4.86
C GLY A 184 11.20 0.14 -3.84
N THR A 185 10.52 1.28 -3.80
CA THR A 185 10.84 2.40 -2.89
C THR A 185 10.71 2.04 -1.41
N VAL A 186 9.73 1.20 -1.04
CA VAL A 186 9.56 0.76 0.35
C VAL A 186 10.51 -0.39 0.70
N GLN A 187 10.86 -1.26 -0.26
CA GLN A 187 11.80 -2.35 -0.05
C GLN A 187 13.24 -1.84 0.20
N GLU A 188 13.63 -0.74 -0.45
CA GLU A 188 14.93 -0.08 -0.22
C GLU A 188 15.09 0.40 1.24
N ASN A 189 13.97 0.67 1.93
CA ASN A 189 13.93 1.15 3.32
C ASN A 189 13.38 0.12 4.33
N ASN A 190 13.26 -1.15 3.93
CA ASN A 190 12.56 -2.19 4.71
C ASN A 190 13.15 -2.34 6.13
N ASP A 191 14.48 -2.33 6.26
CA ASP A 191 15.15 -2.46 7.56
C ASP A 191 14.86 -1.30 8.53
N GLN A 192 14.74 -0.07 8.02
CA GLN A 192 14.39 1.10 8.84
C GLN A 192 12.95 1.02 9.31
N VAL A 193 12.03 0.64 8.41
CA VAL A 193 10.61 0.45 8.72
C VAL A 193 10.43 -0.63 9.78
N TRP A 194 11.11 -1.77 9.64
CA TRP A 194 11.02 -2.84 10.63
C TRP A 194 11.55 -2.44 12.01
N LYS A 195 12.71 -1.75 12.05
CA LYS A 195 13.31 -1.27 13.32
C LYS A 195 12.37 -0.30 14.04
N PHE A 196 11.73 0.62 13.31
CA PHE A 196 10.77 1.57 13.87
C PHE A 196 9.52 0.86 14.42
N GLN A 197 8.97 -0.11 13.68
CA GLN A 197 7.81 -0.88 14.14
C GLN A 197 8.09 -1.71 15.39
N ARG A 198 9.27 -2.33 15.46
CA ARG A 198 9.69 -3.09 16.65
C ARG A 198 9.73 -2.21 17.90
N TYR A 199 10.17 -0.96 17.77
CA TYR A 199 10.22 -0.02 18.90
C TYR A 199 8.83 0.24 19.49
N PHE A 200 7.86 0.68 18.68
CA PHE A 200 6.50 0.96 19.15
C PHE A 200 5.85 -0.27 19.79
N LEU A 201 6.11 -1.43 19.20
CA LEU A 201 5.58 -2.67 19.71
C LEU A 201 6.14 -3.01 21.08
N VAL A 202 7.46 -2.98 21.22
CA VAL A 202 8.12 -3.28 22.50
C VAL A 202 7.60 -2.30 23.55
N GLN A 203 7.52 -1.01 23.22
CA GLN A 203 6.97 0.00 24.11
C GLN A 203 5.53 -0.31 24.54
N GLU A 204 4.66 -0.72 23.61
CA GLU A 204 3.27 -1.07 23.92
C GLU A 204 3.17 -2.33 24.79
N TYR A 205 3.84 -3.42 24.43
CA TYR A 205 3.83 -4.68 25.21
C TYR A 205 4.37 -4.49 26.62
N CYS A 206 5.39 -3.64 26.75
CA CYS A 206 6.00 -3.31 28.01
C CYS A 206 5.10 -2.54 28.99
N SER A 207 4.12 -1.80 28.47
CA SER A 207 3.11 -1.11 29.27
C SER A 207 1.91 -2.00 29.60
N ARG A 208 1.77 -3.16 28.94
CA ARG A 208 0.62 -4.06 29.09
C ARG A 208 0.91 -5.16 30.11
N LEU A 209 -0.16 -5.68 30.70
CA LEU A 209 -0.10 -6.84 31.59
C LEU A 209 0.37 -8.09 30.83
N ASN A 210 1.35 -8.81 31.39
CA ASN A 210 1.97 -10.02 30.82
C ASN A 210 1.06 -11.28 30.83
N ILE A 211 -0.26 -11.10 30.92
CA ILE A 211 -1.22 -12.19 31.08
C ILE A 211 -1.89 -12.49 29.73
N PRO A 212 -2.05 -13.78 29.34
CA PRO A 212 -2.70 -14.13 28.08
C PRO A 212 -4.14 -13.63 28.02
N PHE A 213 -4.59 -13.20 26.84
CA PHE A 213 -5.86 -12.50 26.61
C PHE A 213 -7.10 -13.08 27.33
N PRO A 214 -7.32 -14.42 27.40
CA PRO A 214 -8.44 -14.99 28.15
C PRO A 214 -8.44 -14.68 29.65
N PHE A 215 -7.27 -14.49 30.25
CA PHE A 215 -7.11 -14.29 31.71
C PHE A 215 -6.90 -12.82 32.11
N VAL A 216 -6.78 -11.93 31.13
CA VAL A 216 -6.61 -10.48 31.35
C VAL A 216 -7.79 -9.88 32.10
N VAL A 217 -9.01 -10.36 31.86
CA VAL A 217 -10.22 -9.89 32.55
C VAL A 217 -10.11 -10.14 34.06
N PHE A 218 -9.68 -11.34 34.47
CA PHE A 218 -9.49 -11.67 35.89
C PHE A 218 -8.38 -10.83 36.53
N ALA A 219 -7.31 -10.52 35.80
CA ALA A 219 -6.24 -9.68 36.29
C ALA A 219 -6.67 -8.22 36.53
N TYR A 220 -7.45 -7.64 35.60
CA TYR A 220 -8.03 -6.32 35.80
C TYR A 220 -9.06 -6.32 36.92
N LEU A 221 -9.91 -7.35 37.04
CA LEU A 221 -10.84 -7.49 38.17
C LEU A 221 -10.08 -7.53 39.50
N TYR A 222 -9.00 -8.32 39.59
CA TYR A 222 -8.14 -8.36 40.78
C TYR A 222 -7.48 -7.01 41.07
N MET A 223 -6.98 -6.29 40.06
CA MET A 223 -6.44 -4.93 40.24
C MET A 223 -7.48 -3.93 40.73
N VAL A 224 -8.69 -3.96 40.16
CA VAL A 224 -9.80 -3.08 40.57
C VAL A 224 -10.21 -3.39 42.00
N VAL A 225 -10.35 -4.68 42.35
CA VAL A 225 -10.65 -5.11 43.73
C VAL A 225 -9.54 -4.66 44.67
N LYS A 226 -8.26 -4.93 44.34
CA LYS A 226 -7.10 -4.48 45.12
C LYS A 226 -7.10 -2.97 45.28
N LYS A 227 -7.41 -2.19 44.24
CA LYS A 227 -7.47 -0.72 44.28
C LYS A 227 -8.65 -0.22 45.10
N CYS A 228 -9.81 -0.86 45.05
CA CYS A 228 -10.93 -0.56 45.95
C CYS A 228 -10.56 -0.83 47.42
N PHE A 229 -9.86 -1.93 47.70
CA PHE A 229 -9.33 -2.23 49.05
C PHE A 229 -8.19 -1.28 49.46
N LYS A 230 -7.34 -0.83 48.53
CA LYS A 230 -6.26 0.15 48.76
C LYS A 230 -6.78 1.59 48.86
N CYS A 231 -7.92 1.92 48.26
CA CYS A 231 -8.66 3.15 48.56
C CYS A 231 -9.14 3.18 50.02
N CYS A 232 -9.36 2.01 50.65
CA CYS A 232 -9.63 1.91 52.08
C CYS A 232 -8.36 1.91 52.96
N CYS A 233 -7.19 1.57 52.41
CA CYS A 233 -5.90 1.57 53.13
C CYS A 233 -4.85 2.39 52.35
N LYS A 234 -4.63 3.65 52.76
CA LYS A 234 -3.59 4.55 52.20
C LYS A 234 -2.23 3.86 52.18
N GLU A 235 -1.79 3.38 51.03
CA GLU A 235 -0.43 2.90 50.84
C GLU A 235 0.03 3.26 49.41
N GLU A 236 1.19 3.91 49.33
CA GLU A 236 1.71 4.58 48.15
C GLU A 236 1.92 3.65 46.95
N ASN A 237 1.87 4.26 45.77
CA ASN A 237 1.99 3.60 44.48
C ASN A 237 3.47 3.28 44.21
N MET A 238 3.77 1.99 44.05
CA MET A 238 4.96 1.56 43.31
C MET A 238 4.49 1.18 41.91
N GLU A 239 4.44 2.18 41.02
CA GLU A 239 4.30 1.95 39.59
C GLU A 239 5.64 2.30 38.95
N SER A 240 6.52 1.31 38.83
CA SER A 240 7.60 1.37 37.83
C SER A 240 7.12 0.61 36.61
N SER A 241 6.95 1.33 35.50
CA SER A 241 6.82 0.70 34.19
C SER A 241 8.10 -0.07 33.91
N VAL A 242 8.00 -1.40 33.96
CA VAL A 242 9.11 -2.38 34.02
C VAL A 242 10.11 -2.30 32.85
N CYS A 243 9.80 -1.62 31.76
CA CYS A 243 10.57 -1.79 30.52
C CYS A 243 11.47 -0.63 30.11
N CYS A 244 11.29 0.55 30.69
CA CYS A 244 12.23 1.65 30.51
C CYS A 244 12.55 2.20 31.89
N PHE A 245 13.48 1.53 32.58
CA PHE A 245 14.20 2.17 33.66
C PHE A 245 14.94 3.38 33.06
N LYS A 246 14.41 4.59 33.26
CA LYS A 246 15.20 5.81 33.18
C LYS A 246 16.02 5.91 34.47
N ASN A 247 16.97 5.01 34.63
CA ASN A 247 18.09 5.29 35.52
C ASN A 247 19.08 6.08 34.66
N GLU A 248 18.94 7.39 34.65
CA GLU A 248 19.97 8.29 34.11
C GLU A 248 21.14 8.28 35.09
N ASP A 249 21.91 7.20 35.04
CA ASP A 249 23.09 7.04 35.87
C ASP A 249 24.17 7.99 35.31
N ASN A 250 24.70 8.88 36.14
CA ASN A 250 25.72 9.86 35.74
C ASN A 250 26.93 9.22 35.04
N GLU A 251 27.30 7.99 35.41
CA GLU A 251 28.37 7.23 34.76
C GLU A 251 28.05 6.88 33.30
N THR A 252 26.79 6.57 32.98
CA THR A 252 26.36 6.24 31.62
C THR A 252 26.39 7.47 30.72
N LEU A 253 25.98 8.64 31.24
CA LEU A 253 26.06 9.92 30.54
C LEU A 253 27.51 10.35 30.31
N ALA A 254 28.39 10.15 31.30
CA ALA A 254 29.82 10.41 31.16
C ALA A 254 30.45 9.51 30.09
N TRP A 255 30.11 8.22 30.07
CA TRP A 255 30.56 7.28 29.05
C TRP A 255 30.08 7.66 27.65
N GLU A 256 28.81 8.06 27.50
CA GLU A 256 28.27 8.56 26.22
C GLU A 256 29.03 9.80 25.73
N GLY A 257 29.33 10.75 26.62
CA GLY A 257 30.10 11.96 26.32
C GLY A 257 31.50 11.63 25.78
N VAL A 258 32.25 10.77 26.46
CA VAL A 258 33.59 10.34 26.03
C VAL A 258 33.53 9.61 24.68
N MET A 259 32.54 8.74 24.48
CA MET A 259 32.40 8.01 23.22
C MET A 259 32.04 8.92 22.04
N LYS A 260 31.20 9.93 22.27
CA LYS A 260 30.87 10.96 21.28
C LYS A 260 32.11 11.75 20.87
N GLU A 261 32.94 12.18 21.82
CA GLU A 261 34.19 12.89 21.53
C GLU A 261 35.15 12.04 20.72
N ASN A 262 35.39 10.78 21.13
CA ASN A 262 36.23 9.84 20.39
C ASN A 262 35.73 9.62 18.96
N TYR A 263 34.41 9.50 18.78
CA TYR A 263 33.80 9.35 17.46
C TYR A 263 34.00 10.60 16.58
N LEU A 264 33.80 11.79 17.14
CA LEU A 264 34.01 13.06 16.42
C LEU A 264 35.47 13.24 16.01
N VAL A 265 36.42 12.90 16.88
CA VAL A 265 37.86 12.91 16.55
C VAL A 265 38.14 11.95 15.40
N LYS A 266 37.55 10.76 15.41
CA LYS A 266 37.74 9.75 14.34
C LYS A 266 37.18 10.19 12.99
N ILE A 267 36.06 10.92 12.98
CA ILE A 267 35.52 11.53 11.75
C ILE A 267 36.45 12.60 11.23
N ASN A 268 36.89 13.52 12.10
CA ASN A 268 37.75 14.64 11.71
C ASN A 268 39.12 14.17 11.22
N THR A 269 39.72 13.16 11.85
CA THR A 269 40.98 12.55 11.38
C THR A 269 40.81 11.88 10.02
N LYS A 270 39.75 11.08 9.80
CA LYS A 270 39.46 10.51 8.47
C LYS A 270 39.26 11.55 7.38
N ALA A 271 38.57 12.66 7.69
CA ALA A 271 38.36 13.77 6.77
C ALA A 271 39.67 14.50 6.46
N ASN A 272 40.54 14.68 7.46
CA ASN A 272 41.86 15.27 7.28
C ASN A 272 42.79 14.36 6.46
N ASP A 273 42.84 13.06 6.73
CA ASP A 273 43.66 12.10 5.98
C ASP A 273 43.29 12.08 4.48
N THR A 274 41.99 12.08 4.15
CA THR A 274 41.53 12.14 2.76
C THR A 274 41.83 13.49 2.08
N SER A 275 41.74 14.60 2.82
CA SER A 275 42.15 15.92 2.32
C SER A 275 43.66 16.03 2.12
N GLU A 276 44.46 15.49 3.03
CA GLU A 276 45.92 15.51 2.96
C GLU A 276 46.46 14.62 1.84
N GLU A 277 45.86 13.44 1.61
CA GLU A 277 46.22 12.55 0.52
C GLU A 277 45.96 13.20 -0.85
N MET A 278 44.82 13.87 -1.01
CA MET A 278 44.54 14.68 -2.21
C MET A 278 45.55 15.82 -2.37
N ARG A 279 45.85 16.56 -1.29
CA ARG A 279 46.83 17.66 -1.31
C ARG A 279 48.24 17.18 -1.70
N HIS A 280 48.62 15.98 -1.26
CA HIS A 280 49.89 15.36 -1.61
C HIS A 280 49.95 14.97 -3.10
N ARG A 281 48.87 14.39 -3.65
CA ARG A 281 48.77 14.10 -5.10
C ARG A 281 48.83 15.36 -5.96
N PHE A 282 48.17 16.45 -5.54
CA PHE A 282 48.26 17.73 -6.24
C PHE A 282 49.69 18.27 -6.26
N ARG A 283 50.40 18.26 -5.12
CA ARG A 283 51.82 18.67 -5.08
C ARG A 283 52.70 17.81 -6.00
N GLN A 284 52.49 16.50 -6.06
CA GLN A 284 53.26 15.64 -6.97
C GLN A 284 52.98 15.93 -8.44
N LEU A 285 51.74 16.29 -8.80
CA LEU A 285 51.38 16.70 -10.15
C LEU A 285 52.01 18.04 -10.52
N ASP A 286 51.98 19.03 -9.61
CA ASP A 286 52.63 20.32 -9.82
C ASP A 286 54.14 20.16 -10.05
N THR A 287 54.82 19.33 -9.24
CA THR A 287 56.25 19.06 -9.44
C THR A 287 56.52 18.41 -10.80
N LYS A 288 55.66 17.48 -11.26
CA LYS A 288 55.79 16.85 -12.58
C LYS A 288 55.55 17.84 -13.73
N ILE A 289 54.60 18.76 -13.58
CA ILE A 289 54.33 19.82 -14.56
C ILE A 289 55.53 20.78 -14.65
N ILE A 290 56.10 21.17 -13.50
CA ILE A 290 57.29 22.03 -13.46
C ILE A 290 58.47 21.34 -14.16
N LEU A 291 58.72 20.05 -13.89
CA LEU A 291 59.78 19.29 -14.54
C LEU A 291 59.55 19.19 -16.06
N ARG A 292 58.32 18.91 -16.50
CA ARG A 292 57.99 18.87 -17.93
C ARG A 292 58.22 20.22 -18.62
N ASN A 293 57.83 21.33 -17.98
CA ASN A 293 58.06 22.66 -18.53
C ASN A 293 59.57 23.01 -18.57
N ALA A 294 60.34 22.56 -17.58
CA ALA A 294 61.80 22.72 -17.58
C ALA A 294 62.47 21.90 -18.71
N ASP A 295 62.00 20.67 -18.95
CA ASP A 295 62.45 19.83 -20.06
C ASP A 295 62.08 20.45 -21.43
N GLU A 296 60.86 21.00 -21.58
CA GLU A 296 60.47 21.73 -22.79
C GLU A 296 61.35 22.96 -23.01
N GLN A 297 61.64 23.74 -21.98
CA GLN A 297 62.58 24.88 -22.06
C GLN A 297 64.02 24.46 -22.36
N PHE A 298 64.45 23.30 -21.89
CA PHE A 298 65.76 22.74 -22.18
C PHE A 298 65.85 22.26 -23.63
N CYS A 299 64.83 21.55 -24.13
CA CYS A 299 64.70 21.17 -25.53
C CYS A 299 64.65 22.40 -26.45
N TYR A 300 63.93 23.46 -26.07
CA TYR A 300 63.90 24.71 -26.83
C TYR A 300 65.27 25.38 -26.92
N ARG A 301 66.03 25.38 -25.81
CA ARG A 301 67.42 25.88 -25.81
C ARG A 301 68.34 25.07 -26.71
N LEU A 302 68.28 23.73 -26.63
CA LEU A 302 69.06 22.83 -27.47
C LEU A 302 68.73 22.96 -28.96
N LEU A 303 67.44 23.15 -29.30
CA LEU A 303 67.02 23.41 -30.67
C LEU A 303 67.57 24.75 -31.18
N ASN A 304 67.54 25.79 -30.35
CA ASN A 304 68.05 27.09 -30.75
C ASN A 304 69.58 27.05 -30.97
N GLU A 305 70.35 26.39 -30.09
CA GLU A 305 71.79 26.20 -30.27
C GLU A 305 72.15 25.38 -31.52
N ARG A 306 71.31 24.40 -31.89
CA ARG A 306 71.54 23.56 -33.07
C ARG A 306 71.22 24.24 -34.40
N PHE A 307 70.34 25.24 -34.40
CA PHE A 307 69.95 25.99 -35.61
C PHE A 307 70.69 27.33 -35.77
N SER A 308 71.51 27.75 -34.80
CA SER A 308 72.36 28.96 -34.89
C SER A 308 73.84 28.67 -35.22
N GLY A 309 74.16 27.49 -35.77
CA GLY A 309 75.48 27.18 -36.34
C GLY A 309 75.57 27.63 -37.81
N PRO A 310 76.75 28.09 -38.28
CA PRO A 310 76.88 28.85 -39.52
C PRO A 310 76.66 27.97 -40.75
N TRP A 311 75.81 28.43 -41.67
CA TRP A 311 75.76 27.92 -43.04
C TRP A 311 76.92 28.55 -43.81
N GLU A 312 78.10 27.92 -43.78
CA GLU A 312 79.11 28.06 -44.84
C GLU A 312 78.90 26.99 -45.92
#